data_AF-A6DFR0-F1
#
_entry.id   AF-A6DFR0-F1
#
_cell.length_a   1.000
_cell.length_b   1.000
_cell.length_c   1.000
_cell.angle_alpha   90.00
_cell.angle_beta   90.00
_cell.angle_gamma   90.00
#
_symmetry.space_group_name_H-M   'P 1'
#
loop_
_entity.id
_entity.type
_entity.pdbx_description
1 polymer ?
#
loop_
_entity_poly.entity_id
_entity_poly.type
_entity_poly.pdbx_seq_one_letter_code
_entity_poly.pdbx_strand_id
1 'polypeptide(L)'
;MNDPFHTRQTLLQRVQNPDDERAWEDFVAYYENFIYMVLRRMCYNHEDHQDLVQEILLKLWEKLKSYDRDKSKFRTWLSTVIRNTFINYLDKKSRRQKREDMISDPSMREMLYAENGTELDVFIHREWEIYARTLAMERIKGHFSGKALEVFDRMLDNKPVAQIAEELELGSSSVYKMGDRVKNRLKEEIKQIRQELEF
;
A
#
# COMPACT_ATOMS: atom_id res chain seq x y z
N MET A 1 -10.99 25.21 26.33
CA MET A 1 -9.57 25.11 26.69
C MET A 1 -8.86 24.43 25.53
N ASN A 2 -8.02 25.15 24.78
CA ASN A 2 -7.21 24.57 23.71
C ASN A 2 -5.80 24.35 24.27
N ASP A 3 -5.43 23.09 24.47
CA ASP A 3 -4.10 22.67 24.87
C ASP A 3 -3.13 22.82 23.67
N PRO A 4 -2.03 23.59 23.77
CA PRO A 4 -1.06 23.78 22.69
C PRO A 4 -0.24 22.51 22.36
N PHE A 5 -0.35 21.44 23.14
CA PHE A 5 0.46 20.22 23.04
C PHE A 5 -0.32 18.96 22.65
N HIS A 6 -1.45 19.09 21.93
CA HIS A 6 -2.08 17.92 21.34
C HIS A 6 -1.16 17.30 20.27
N THR A 7 -0.44 16.24 20.64
CA THR A 7 0.19 15.31 19.69
C THR A 7 -0.87 14.91 18.69
N ARG A 8 -0.67 15.24 17.40
CA ARG A 8 -1.62 14.85 16.35
C ARG A 8 -1.77 13.33 16.38
N GLN A 9 -2.98 12.86 16.61
CA GLN A 9 -3.27 11.44 16.58
C GLN A 9 -3.09 10.91 15.16
N THR A 10 -2.49 9.73 15.02
CA THR A 10 -2.43 9.05 13.72
C THR A 10 -3.82 8.61 13.29
N LEU A 11 -4.03 8.34 11.99
CA LEU A 11 -5.32 7.84 11.50
C LEU A 11 -5.74 6.58 12.25
N LEU A 12 -4.77 5.71 12.54
CA LEU A 12 -5.01 4.47 13.25
C LEU A 12 -5.38 4.66 14.73
N GLN A 13 -4.92 5.74 15.38
CA GLN A 13 -5.40 6.08 16.74
C GLN A 13 -6.85 6.55 16.70
N ARG A 14 -7.18 7.40 15.73
CA ARG A 14 -8.53 7.94 15.58
C ARG A 14 -9.55 6.85 15.26
N VAL A 15 -9.21 5.90 14.38
CA VAL A 15 -10.12 4.82 13.95
C VAL A 15 -10.45 3.83 15.08
N GLN A 16 -9.68 3.82 16.17
CA GLN A 16 -10.01 3.01 17.35
C GLN A 16 -11.17 3.60 18.16
N ASN A 17 -11.47 4.88 17.99
CA ASN A 17 -12.67 5.50 18.54
C ASN A 17 -13.86 5.17 17.62
N PRO A 18 -14.83 4.34 18.05
CA PRO A 18 -15.98 3.98 17.23
C PRO A 18 -16.89 5.16 16.89
N ASP A 19 -16.80 6.27 17.62
CA ASP A 19 -17.61 7.48 17.39
C ASP A 19 -16.98 8.43 16.36
N ASP A 20 -15.74 8.20 15.91
CA ASP A 20 -15.08 8.99 14.86
C ASP A 20 -15.34 8.35 13.48
N GLU A 21 -16.58 8.48 12.99
CA GLU A 21 -17.00 7.97 11.68
C GLU A 21 -16.12 8.49 10.54
N ARG A 22 -15.64 9.75 10.64
CA ARG A 22 -14.74 10.35 9.65
C ARG A 22 -13.39 9.64 9.61
N ALA A 23 -12.85 9.23 10.75
CA ALA A 23 -11.61 8.45 10.77
C ALA A 23 -11.79 7.09 10.10
N TRP A 24 -12.98 6.49 10.17
CA TRP A 24 -13.27 5.28 9.41
C TRP A 24 -13.37 5.54 7.91
N GLU A 25 -14.07 6.59 7.49
CA GLU A 25 -14.13 7.00 6.07
C GLU A 25 -12.74 7.26 5.49
N ASP A 26 -11.90 8.02 6.22
CA ASP A 26 -10.50 8.26 5.87
C ASP A 26 -9.73 6.93 5.76
N PHE A 27 -9.89 6.03 6.72
CA PHE A 27 -9.26 4.71 6.72
C PHE A 27 -9.68 3.90 5.48
N VAL A 28 -10.97 3.81 5.20
CA VAL A 28 -11.50 3.10 4.03
C VAL A 28 -10.92 3.69 2.74
N ALA A 29 -10.92 5.01 2.59
CA ALA A 29 -10.41 5.69 1.40
C ALA A 29 -8.94 5.31 1.06
N TYR A 30 -8.12 5.07 2.08
CA TYR A 30 -6.73 4.61 1.90
C TYR A 30 -6.63 3.10 1.68
N TYR A 31 -7.27 2.29 2.53
CA TYR A 31 -7.00 0.86 2.55
C TYR A 31 -7.85 0.07 1.57
N GLU A 32 -9.03 0.54 1.17
CA GLU A 32 -9.89 -0.14 0.19
C GLU A 32 -9.16 -0.38 -1.13
N ASN A 33 -8.57 0.67 -1.69
CA ASN A 33 -7.80 0.60 -2.94
C ASN A 33 -6.59 -0.33 -2.82
N PHE A 34 -5.89 -0.28 -1.69
CA PHE A 34 -4.75 -1.15 -1.42
C PHE A 34 -5.18 -2.62 -1.35
N ILE A 35 -6.21 -2.94 -0.57
CA ILE A 35 -6.72 -4.31 -0.40
C ILE A 35 -7.21 -4.83 -1.76
N TYR A 36 -7.95 -4.02 -2.52
CA TYR A 36 -8.41 -4.40 -3.85
C TYR A 36 -7.24 -4.72 -4.80
N MET A 37 -6.19 -3.90 -4.82
CA MET A 37 -5.00 -4.14 -5.64
C MET A 37 -4.30 -5.44 -5.25
N VAL A 38 -4.14 -5.71 -3.96
CA VAL A 38 -3.57 -6.95 -3.43
C VAL A 38 -4.39 -8.16 -3.85
N LEU A 39 -5.71 -8.13 -3.67
CA LEU A 39 -6.61 -9.23 -4.05
C LEU A 39 -6.61 -9.49 -5.56
N ARG A 40 -6.52 -8.45 -6.40
CA ARG A 40 -6.37 -8.60 -7.86
C ARG A 40 -5.09 -9.33 -8.26
N ARG A 41 -4.03 -9.25 -7.45
CA ARG A 41 -2.79 -10.01 -7.68
C ARG A 41 -2.89 -11.45 -7.16
N MET A 42 -3.78 -11.71 -6.20
CA MET A 42 -3.91 -13.00 -5.54
C MET A 42 -4.92 -13.95 -6.19
N CYS A 43 -5.95 -13.47 -6.91
CA CYS A 43 -6.98 -14.33 -7.51
C CYS A 43 -7.61 -13.80 -8.82
N TYR A 44 -8.33 -14.69 -9.52
CA TYR A 44 -8.85 -14.48 -10.89
C TYR A 44 -10.14 -13.65 -10.98
N ASN A 45 -11.12 -13.89 -10.11
CA ASN A 45 -12.50 -13.50 -10.38
C ASN A 45 -12.83 -12.10 -9.83
N HIS A 46 -12.93 -11.12 -10.72
CA HIS A 46 -13.21 -9.72 -10.36
C HIS A 46 -14.51 -9.50 -9.61
N GLU A 47 -15.55 -10.30 -9.86
CA GLU A 47 -16.82 -10.17 -9.14
C GLU A 47 -16.67 -10.51 -7.66
N ASP A 48 -15.81 -11.48 -7.31
CA ASP A 48 -15.57 -11.86 -5.91
C ASP A 48 -14.66 -10.86 -5.17
N HIS A 49 -13.91 -10.02 -5.90
CA HIS A 49 -12.93 -9.13 -5.28
C HIS A 49 -13.61 -8.06 -4.44
N GLN A 50 -14.69 -7.46 -4.93
CA GLN A 50 -15.40 -6.39 -4.21
C GLN A 50 -16.01 -6.93 -2.92
N ASP A 51 -16.68 -8.07 -2.97
CA ASP A 51 -17.24 -8.73 -1.78
C ASP A 51 -16.16 -9.07 -0.76
N LEU A 52 -15.01 -9.57 -1.23
CA LEU A 52 -13.89 -9.91 -0.35
C LEU A 52 -13.21 -8.67 0.25
N VAL A 53 -13.10 -7.56 -0.49
CA VAL A 53 -12.64 -6.27 0.05
C VAL A 53 -13.56 -5.85 1.19
N GLN A 54 -14.87 -5.89 0.99
CA GLN A 54 -15.84 -5.53 2.01
C GLN A 54 -15.76 -6.45 3.24
N GLU A 55 -15.63 -7.78 3.05
CA GLU A 55 -15.43 -8.72 4.16
C GLU A 55 -14.16 -8.40 4.96
N ILE A 56 -13.07 -8.04 4.30
CA ILE A 56 -11.82 -7.64 4.96
C ILE A 56 -12.02 -6.33 5.73
N LEU A 57 -12.63 -5.30 5.11
CA LEU A 57 -12.89 -4.01 5.78
C LEU A 57 -13.75 -4.18 7.03
N LEU A 58 -14.81 -4.99 6.98
CA LEU A 58 -15.63 -5.31 8.16
C LEU A 58 -14.82 -5.98 9.26
N LYS A 59 -13.96 -6.95 8.93
CA LYS A 59 -13.06 -7.58 9.91
C LYS A 59 -12.03 -6.62 10.48
N LEU A 60 -11.55 -5.66 9.67
CA LEU A 60 -10.65 -4.61 10.15
C LEU A 60 -11.38 -3.72 11.14
N TRP A 61 -12.59 -3.26 10.83
CA TRP A 61 -13.44 -2.47 11.73
C TRP A 61 -13.62 -3.15 13.09
N GLU A 62 -13.96 -4.44 13.10
CA GLU A 62 -14.17 -5.20 14.33
C GLU A 62 -12.88 -5.34 15.15
N LYS A 63 -11.76 -5.66 14.49
CA LYS A 63 -10.51 -5.99 15.18
C LYS A 63 -9.67 -4.78 15.54
N LEU A 64 -9.76 -3.67 14.80
CA LEU A 64 -9.02 -2.42 15.03
C LEU A 64 -9.25 -1.89 16.45
N LYS A 65 -10.48 -2.03 16.98
CA LYS A 65 -10.84 -1.65 18.36
C LYS A 65 -9.93 -2.25 19.43
N SER A 66 -9.41 -3.46 19.16
CA SER A 66 -8.53 -4.20 20.06
C SER A 66 -7.07 -4.26 19.58
N TYR A 67 -6.75 -3.56 18.48
CA TYR A 67 -5.39 -3.55 17.96
C TYR A 67 -4.44 -2.88 18.95
N ASP A 68 -3.29 -3.52 19.17
CA ASP A 68 -2.31 -3.13 20.15
C ASP A 68 -0.93 -3.05 19.48
N ARG A 69 -0.41 -1.83 19.40
CA ARG A 69 0.87 -1.51 18.74
C ARG A 69 2.07 -2.19 19.41
N ASP A 70 1.97 -2.47 20.72
CA ASP A 70 3.07 -3.05 21.48
C ASP A 70 3.18 -4.56 21.20
N LYS A 71 2.10 -5.18 20.72
CA LYS A 71 2.07 -6.61 20.36
C LYS A 71 2.49 -6.88 18.91
N SER A 72 2.14 -6.00 17.98
CA SER A 72 2.47 -6.19 16.55
C SER A 72 2.44 -4.87 15.80
N LYS A 73 3.35 -4.70 14.83
CA LYS A 73 3.29 -3.56 13.90
C LYS A 73 2.01 -3.63 13.07
N PHE A 74 1.40 -2.48 12.81
CA PHE A 74 0.11 -2.41 12.13
C PHE A 74 0.11 -3.15 10.80
N ARG A 75 1.17 -2.96 10.00
CA ARG A 75 1.29 -3.64 8.71
C ARG A 75 1.29 -5.16 8.83
N THR A 76 2.00 -5.72 9.82
CA THR A 76 2.08 -7.17 10.02
C THR A 76 0.73 -7.73 10.43
N TRP A 77 0.04 -7.00 11.31
CA TRP A 77 -1.33 -7.32 11.69
C TRP A 77 -2.31 -7.22 10.50
N LEU A 78 -2.21 -6.17 9.68
CA LEU A 78 -3.04 -5.96 8.49
C LEU A 78 -2.84 -7.09 7.48
N SER A 79 -1.59 -7.45 7.16
CA SER A 79 -1.26 -8.58 6.28
C SER A 79 -1.87 -9.88 6.80
N THR A 80 -1.79 -10.12 8.11
CA THR A 80 -2.41 -11.30 8.74
C THR A 80 -3.92 -11.31 8.57
N VAL A 81 -4.61 -10.18 8.75
CA VAL A 81 -6.06 -10.08 8.58
C VAL A 81 -6.47 -10.33 7.12
N ILE A 82 -5.77 -9.72 6.16
CA ILE A 82 -5.99 -9.91 4.72
C ILE A 82 -5.76 -11.39 4.35
N ARG A 83 -4.59 -11.94 4.67
CA ARG A 83 -4.23 -13.33 4.38
C ARG A 83 -5.25 -14.30 4.95
N ASN A 84 -5.57 -14.20 6.24
CA ASN A 84 -6.47 -15.13 6.89
C ASN A 84 -7.88 -15.04 6.29
N THR A 85 -8.32 -13.86 5.89
CA THR A 85 -9.63 -13.69 5.25
C THR A 85 -9.64 -14.29 3.84
N PHE A 86 -8.57 -14.07 3.07
CA PHE A 86 -8.41 -14.67 1.75
C PHE A 86 -8.33 -16.20 1.80
N ILE A 87 -7.54 -16.77 2.71
CA ILE A 87 -7.45 -18.23 2.89
C ILE A 87 -8.82 -18.82 3.23
N ASN A 88 -9.53 -18.22 4.19
CA ASN A 88 -10.89 -18.65 4.55
C ASN A 88 -11.87 -18.56 3.38
N TYR A 89 -11.75 -17.55 2.54
CA TYR A 89 -12.52 -17.42 1.31
C TYR A 89 -12.20 -18.58 0.34
N LEU A 90 -10.92 -18.89 0.12
CA LEU A 90 -10.50 -20.03 -0.69
C LEU A 90 -10.98 -21.37 -0.10
N ASP A 91 -10.95 -21.56 1.22
CA ASP A 91 -11.49 -22.73 1.93
C ASP A 91 -12.97 -22.94 1.68
N LYS A 92 -13.77 -21.87 1.76
CA LYS A 92 -15.22 -21.92 1.55
C LYS A 92 -15.55 -22.27 0.09
N LYS A 93 -14.85 -21.64 -0.86
CA LYS A 93 -15.09 -21.85 -2.29
C LYS A 93 -14.47 -23.15 -2.80
N SER A 94 -13.41 -23.66 -2.15
CA SER A 94 -12.82 -24.95 -2.51
C SER A 94 -13.73 -26.15 -2.25
N ARG A 95 -14.75 -25.98 -1.39
CA ARG A 95 -15.83 -26.96 -1.21
C ARG A 95 -16.76 -27.06 -2.42
N ARG A 96 -16.71 -26.08 -3.34
CA ARG A 96 -17.55 -25.97 -4.55
C ARG A 96 -16.75 -26.06 -5.86
N GLN A 97 -15.45 -25.74 -5.86
CA GLN A 97 -14.54 -25.74 -7.02
C GLN A 97 -13.10 -26.11 -6.57
N LYS A 98 -12.18 -26.55 -7.44
CA LYS A 98 -10.77 -26.75 -7.01
C LYS A 98 -10.09 -25.39 -6.76
N ARG A 99 -9.29 -25.27 -5.70
CA ARG A 99 -8.50 -24.03 -5.38
C ARG A 99 -7.60 -23.60 -6.52
N GLU A 100 -7.04 -24.58 -7.23
CA GLU A 100 -6.14 -24.38 -8.35
C GLU A 100 -6.80 -23.52 -9.44
N ASP A 101 -8.10 -23.67 -9.67
CA ASP A 101 -8.83 -22.90 -10.68
C ASP A 101 -9.04 -21.43 -10.28
N MET A 102 -8.80 -21.07 -9.01
CA MET A 102 -9.04 -19.73 -8.47
C MET A 102 -7.80 -18.84 -8.44
N ILE A 103 -6.61 -19.44 -8.56
CA ILE A 103 -5.32 -18.73 -8.50
C ILE A 103 -4.63 -18.91 -9.85
N SER A 104 -4.37 -17.81 -10.53
CA SER A 104 -3.77 -17.78 -11.87
C SER A 104 -2.27 -18.03 -11.86
N ASP A 105 -1.61 -17.40 -10.92
CA ASP A 105 -0.17 -17.31 -10.87
C ASP A 105 0.39 -18.53 -10.12
N PRO A 106 1.18 -19.39 -10.76
CA PRO A 106 1.83 -20.52 -10.09
C PRO A 106 2.66 -20.08 -8.87
N SER A 107 3.29 -18.91 -8.92
CA SER A 107 4.04 -18.36 -7.78
C SER A 107 3.12 -18.00 -6.62
N MET A 108 1.90 -17.52 -6.90
CA MET A 108 0.89 -17.25 -5.87
C MET A 108 0.40 -18.53 -5.21
N ARG A 109 0.25 -19.61 -5.99
CA ARG A 109 -0.08 -20.94 -5.43
C ARG A 109 1.01 -21.43 -4.50
N GLU A 110 2.27 -21.32 -4.91
CA GLU A 110 3.42 -21.71 -4.09
C GLU A 110 3.44 -20.95 -2.76
N MET A 111 3.30 -19.61 -2.81
CA MET A 111 3.23 -18.77 -1.60
C MET A 111 2.07 -19.13 -0.65
N LEU A 112 0.96 -19.64 -1.19
CA LEU A 112 -0.19 -20.07 -0.40
C LEU A 112 0.02 -21.40 0.31
N TYR A 113 0.77 -22.32 -0.30
CA TYR A 113 1.07 -23.63 0.25
C TYR A 113 2.39 -23.66 1.04
N ALA A 114 3.18 -22.58 0.99
CA ALA A 114 4.35 -22.40 1.84
C ALA A 114 3.97 -22.49 3.33
N GLU A 115 4.77 -23.21 4.11
CA GLU A 115 4.51 -23.42 5.54
C GLU A 115 4.33 -22.09 6.28
N ASN A 116 3.29 -22.02 7.12
CA ASN A 116 2.92 -20.86 7.94
C ASN A 116 2.42 -19.61 7.20
N GLY A 117 2.25 -19.63 5.87
CA GLY A 117 1.68 -18.51 5.11
C GLY A 117 2.50 -17.21 5.19
N THR A 118 3.77 -17.32 5.57
CA THR A 118 4.69 -16.18 5.74
C THR A 118 5.03 -15.50 4.43
N GLU A 119 5.08 -16.25 3.33
CA GLU A 119 5.38 -15.71 2.01
C GLU A 119 4.27 -14.76 1.53
N LEU A 120 3.01 -15.09 1.83
CA LEU A 120 1.90 -14.21 1.48
C LEU A 120 1.91 -12.91 2.30
N ASP A 121 2.31 -12.95 3.57
CA ASP A 121 2.52 -11.73 4.35
C ASP A 121 3.63 -10.87 3.74
N VAL A 122 4.76 -11.48 3.35
CA VAL A 122 5.87 -10.79 2.69
C VAL A 122 5.42 -10.16 1.36
N PHE A 123 4.60 -10.88 0.59
CA PHE A 123 3.98 -10.37 -0.63
C PHE A 123 3.11 -9.15 -0.35
N ILE A 124 2.16 -9.23 0.60
CA ILE A 124 1.27 -8.12 0.95
C ILE A 124 2.08 -6.90 1.44
N HIS A 125 3.13 -7.14 2.24
CA HIS A 125 4.05 -6.09 2.68
C HIS A 125 4.76 -5.40 1.51
N ARG A 126 5.21 -6.16 0.51
CA ARG A 126 5.84 -5.61 -0.69
C ARG A 126 4.84 -4.79 -1.52
N GLU A 127 3.63 -5.29 -1.70
CA GLU A 127 2.59 -4.54 -2.42
C GLU A 127 2.24 -3.23 -1.70
N TRP A 128 2.25 -3.20 -0.37
CA TRP A 128 2.08 -1.95 0.39
C TRP A 128 3.18 -0.94 0.08
N GLU A 129 4.43 -1.38 0.03
CA GLU A 129 5.56 -0.50 -0.29
C GLU A 129 5.46 0.10 -1.70
N ILE A 130 4.95 -0.68 -2.65
CA ILE A 130 4.68 -0.22 -4.01
C ILE A 130 3.52 0.79 -4.00
N TYR A 131 2.42 0.44 -3.33
CA TYR A 131 1.24 1.29 -3.21
C TYR A 131 1.58 2.65 -2.57
N ALA A 132 2.32 2.66 -1.46
CA ALA A 132 2.73 3.89 -0.78
C ALA A 132 3.62 4.78 -1.65
N ARG A 133 4.50 4.19 -2.48
CA ARG A 133 5.32 4.95 -3.45
C ARG A 133 4.46 5.58 -4.53
N THR A 134 3.50 4.83 -5.07
CA THR A 134 2.56 5.34 -6.07
C THR A 134 1.73 6.48 -5.50
N LEU A 135 1.17 6.32 -4.30
CA LEU A 135 0.42 7.37 -3.61
C LEU A 135 1.28 8.61 -3.35
N ALA A 136 2.53 8.42 -2.90
CA ALA A 136 3.47 9.52 -2.70
C ALA A 136 3.75 10.26 -4.00
N MET A 137 3.97 9.55 -5.10
CA MET A 137 4.21 10.16 -6.42
C MET A 137 2.99 10.98 -6.87
N GLU A 138 1.79 10.42 -6.72
CA GLU A 138 0.54 11.11 -7.06
C GLU A 138 0.34 12.41 -6.27
N ARG A 139 0.72 12.43 -4.98
CA ARG A 139 0.65 13.63 -4.14
C ARG A 139 1.67 14.71 -4.53
N ILE A 140 2.87 14.32 -4.98
CA ILE A 140 3.95 15.29 -5.23
C ILE A 140 4.06 15.73 -6.68
N LYS A 141 3.52 14.96 -7.65
CA LYS A 141 3.74 15.24 -9.08
C LYS A 141 3.32 16.65 -9.48
N GLY A 142 2.27 17.19 -8.87
CA GLY A 142 1.80 18.56 -9.11
C GLY A 142 2.76 19.67 -8.67
N HIS A 143 3.75 19.36 -7.81
CA HIS A 143 4.77 20.31 -7.36
C HIS A 143 5.98 20.41 -8.30
N PHE A 144 6.06 19.56 -9.34
CA PHE A 144 7.19 19.50 -10.23
C PHE A 144 6.78 19.77 -11.68
N SER A 145 7.68 20.40 -12.43
CA SER A 145 7.52 20.53 -13.88
C SER A 145 7.56 19.15 -14.55
N GLY A 146 6.86 18.98 -15.67
CA GLY A 146 6.90 17.75 -16.47
C GLY A 146 8.32 17.28 -16.80
N LYS A 147 9.23 18.21 -17.18
CA LYS A 147 10.66 17.89 -17.42
C LYS A 147 11.37 17.29 -16.20
N ALA A 148 11.04 17.76 -14.99
CA ALA A 148 11.69 17.23 -13.78
C ALA A 148 11.19 15.83 -13.43
N LEU A 149 9.91 15.54 -13.67
CA LEU A 149 9.33 14.20 -13.55
C LEU A 149 9.93 13.25 -14.58
N GLU A 150 10.02 13.69 -15.85
CA GLU A 150 10.61 12.90 -16.92
C GLU A 150 12.11 12.61 -16.69
N VAL A 151 12.87 13.57 -16.17
CA VAL A 151 14.25 13.34 -15.71
C VAL A 151 14.28 12.24 -14.66
N PHE A 152 13.42 12.31 -13.65
CA PHE A 152 13.39 11.34 -12.57
C PHE A 152 13.01 9.93 -13.07
N ASP A 153 11.99 9.82 -13.94
CA ASP A 153 11.56 8.55 -14.52
C ASP A 153 12.67 7.91 -15.35
N ARG A 154 13.34 8.68 -16.24
CA ARG A 154 14.48 8.17 -17.03
C ARG A 154 15.66 7.75 -16.14
N MET A 155 15.89 8.43 -15.01
CA MET A 155 16.90 8.00 -14.03
C MET A 155 16.52 6.69 -13.33
N LEU A 156 15.23 6.46 -13.04
CA LEU A 156 14.76 5.19 -12.50
C LEU A 156 14.96 4.02 -13.48
N ASP A 157 14.82 4.29 -14.78
CA ASP A 157 15.13 3.35 -15.86
C ASP A 157 16.65 3.12 -16.06
N ASN A 158 17.49 3.65 -15.18
CA ASN A 158 18.96 3.61 -15.24
C ASN A 158 19.53 4.22 -16.53
N LYS A 159 18.81 5.15 -17.16
CA LYS A 159 19.30 5.84 -18.35
C LYS A 159 20.48 6.75 -17.99
N PRO A 160 21.58 6.76 -18.78
CA PRO A 160 22.73 7.59 -18.49
C PRO A 160 22.39 9.08 -18.46
N VAL A 161 22.87 9.80 -17.44
CA VAL A 161 22.58 11.24 -17.25
C VAL A 161 23.00 12.08 -18.46
N ALA A 162 24.11 11.74 -19.12
CA ALA A 162 24.54 12.42 -20.34
C ALA A 162 23.50 12.31 -21.47
N GLN A 163 22.91 11.13 -21.64
CA GLN A 163 21.87 10.90 -22.65
C GLN A 163 20.57 11.64 -22.29
N ILE A 164 20.19 11.66 -21.01
CA ILE A 164 19.02 12.44 -20.55
C ILE A 164 19.23 13.94 -20.80
N ALA A 165 20.44 14.44 -20.51
CA ALA A 165 20.81 15.83 -20.71
C ALA A 165 20.70 16.23 -22.19
N GLU A 166 21.24 15.40 -23.09
CA GLU A 166 21.15 15.60 -24.54
C GLU A 166 19.70 15.58 -25.03
N GLU A 167 18.95 14.52 -24.72
CA GLU A 167 17.58 14.33 -25.24
C GLU A 167 16.56 15.36 -24.72
N LEU A 168 16.79 15.95 -23.54
CA LEU A 168 15.89 16.94 -22.93
C LEU A 168 16.37 18.39 -23.10
N GLU A 169 17.50 18.58 -23.82
CA GLU A 169 18.19 19.85 -24.01
C GLU A 169 18.50 20.56 -22.68
N LEU A 170 19.08 19.80 -21.74
CA LEU A 170 19.46 20.25 -20.40
C LEU A 170 20.97 20.10 -20.17
N GLY A 171 21.51 20.88 -19.24
CA GLY A 171 22.85 20.61 -18.71
C GLY A 171 22.82 19.43 -17.73
N SER A 172 23.86 18.59 -17.71
CA SER A 172 23.96 17.44 -16.79
C SER A 172 23.77 17.83 -15.32
N SER A 173 24.28 18.99 -14.90
CA SER A 173 24.06 19.51 -13.54
C SER A 173 22.59 19.82 -13.25
N SER A 174 21.81 20.20 -14.25
CA SER A 174 20.36 20.41 -14.12
C SER A 174 19.62 19.09 -13.99
N VAL A 175 20.01 18.06 -14.75
CA VAL A 175 19.46 16.70 -14.64
C VAL A 175 19.63 16.16 -13.22
N TYR A 176 20.85 16.21 -12.66
CA TYR A 176 21.09 15.80 -11.27
C TYR A 176 20.24 16.59 -10.28
N LYS A 177 20.22 17.93 -10.37
CA LYS A 177 19.43 18.77 -9.45
C LYS A 177 17.94 18.47 -9.53
N MET A 178 17.38 18.26 -10.72
CA MET A 178 15.97 17.92 -10.90
C MET A 178 15.65 16.56 -10.30
N GLY A 179 16.42 15.53 -10.68
CA GLY A 179 16.23 14.16 -10.18
C GLY A 179 16.34 14.07 -8.65
N ASP A 180 17.36 14.71 -8.06
CA ASP A 180 17.54 14.70 -6.61
C ASP A 180 16.41 15.42 -5.87
N ARG A 181 15.89 16.52 -6.42
CA ARG A 181 14.76 17.22 -5.81
C ARG A 181 13.50 16.36 -5.78
N VAL A 182 13.17 15.70 -6.90
CA VAL A 182 12.02 14.78 -6.98
C VAL A 182 12.23 13.60 -6.02
N LYS A 183 13.39 12.96 -6.08
CA LYS A 183 13.76 11.83 -5.21
C LYS A 183 13.64 12.16 -3.72
N ASN A 184 14.19 13.30 -3.31
CA ASN A 184 14.17 13.70 -1.90
C ASN A 184 12.76 14.04 -1.43
N ARG A 185 11.97 14.74 -2.25
CA ARG A 185 10.57 15.02 -1.92
C ARG A 185 9.75 13.73 -1.83
N LEU A 186 9.97 12.78 -2.73
CA LEU A 186 9.32 11.47 -2.71
C LEU A 186 9.65 10.69 -1.44
N LYS A 187 10.92 10.68 -1.01
CA LYS A 187 11.33 10.05 0.25
C LYS A 187 10.62 10.64 1.47
N GLU A 188 10.53 11.97 1.54
CA GLU A 188 9.82 12.64 2.63
C GLU A 188 8.31 12.36 2.59
N GLU A 189 7.70 12.35 1.41
CA GLU A 189 6.27 12.03 1.28
C GLU A 189 5.96 10.58 1.68
N ILE A 190 6.80 9.61 1.29
CA ILE A 190 6.67 8.21 1.74
C ILE A 190 6.78 8.13 3.26
N LYS A 191 7.70 8.88 3.87
CA LYS A 191 7.85 8.92 5.33
C LYS A 191 6.60 9.51 6.00
N GLN A 192 6.02 10.57 5.43
CA GLN A 192 4.78 11.17 5.92
C GLN A 192 3.61 10.20 5.83
N ILE A 193 3.41 9.55 4.68
CA ILE A 193 2.37 8.52 4.50
C ILE A 193 2.52 7.42 5.55
N ARG A 194 3.75 6.94 5.80
CA ARG A 194 3.98 5.94 6.85
C ARG A 194 3.65 6.47 8.25
N GLN A 195 3.92 7.73 8.55
CA GLN A 195 3.56 8.31 9.86
C GLN A 195 2.05 8.54 10.01
N GLU A 196 1.36 8.83 8.91
CA GLU A 196 -0.10 9.02 8.88
C GLU A 196 -0.84 7.69 9.03
N LEU A 197 -0.36 6.67 8.30
CA LEU A 197 -1.02 5.37 8.09
C LEU A 197 -0.37 4.22 8.89
N GLU A 198 0.67 4.49 9.67
CA GLU A 198 1.30 3.52 10.58
C GLU A 198 1.53 4.21 11.95
N PHE A 199 1.44 3.43 13.04
CA PHE A 199 1.69 3.92 14.41
C PHE A 199 3.18 4.13 14.72
#